data_AF-A0A2G6FFX1-F1
#
_entry.id   AF-A0A2G6FFX1-F1
#
_cell.length_a   1.000
_cell.length_b   1.000
_cell.length_c   1.000
_cell.angle_alpha   90.00
_cell.angle_beta   90.00
_cell.angle_gamma   90.00
#
_symmetry.space_group_name_H-M   'P 1'
#
loop_
_entity.id
_entity.type
_entity.pdbx_description
1 polymer ?
#
loop_
_entity_poly.entity_id
_entity_poly.type
_entity_poly.pdbx_seq_one_letter_code
_entity_poly.pdbx_strand_id
1 'polypeptide(L)'
;MQHHKRWPVDIDYLFMKQRIEVGNFSGTTVLSVCQDFHSKVLAKNLTWILSSPAQEAVENGNHDKTHEYQLNMTQAISKSKDTIFFLFERPREMIVQLIKDLHAVFMAATEPIRPGRKFTL
;
A
#
# COMPACT_ATOMS: atom_id res chain seq x y z
N MET A 1 -5.05 27.24 -6.88
CA MET A 1 -5.93 26.40 -6.02
C MET A 1 -6.30 25.04 -6.61
N GLN A 2 -6.10 24.72 -7.91
CA GLN A 2 -6.42 23.39 -8.48
C GLN A 2 -5.32 22.31 -8.30
N HIS A 3 -4.05 22.68 -8.11
CA HIS A 3 -2.94 21.70 -8.04
C HIS A 3 -3.00 20.75 -6.83
N HIS A 4 -3.60 21.17 -5.71
CA HIS A 4 -3.63 20.36 -4.48
C HIS A 4 -4.50 19.09 -4.58
N LYS A 5 -5.58 19.11 -5.38
CA LYS A 5 -6.47 17.94 -5.54
C LYS A 5 -5.97 16.94 -6.57
N ARG A 6 -5.21 17.41 -7.56
CA ARG A 6 -4.63 16.57 -8.62
C ARG A 6 -3.37 15.85 -8.14
N TRP A 7 -2.58 16.50 -7.31
CA TRP A 7 -1.30 15.96 -6.85
C TRP A 7 -1.39 14.55 -6.24
N PRO A 8 -2.36 14.23 -5.36
CA PRO A 8 -2.52 12.87 -4.87
C PRO A 8 -2.75 11.84 -5.97
N VAL A 9 -3.49 12.20 -7.02
CA VAL A 9 -3.75 11.34 -8.19
C VAL A 9 -2.48 11.11 -9.00
N ASP A 10 -1.70 12.16 -9.25
CA ASP A 10 -0.43 12.04 -9.99
C ASP A 10 0.60 11.19 -9.22
N ILE A 11 0.67 11.35 -7.89
CA ILE A 11 1.51 10.52 -7.01
C ILE A 11 1.05 9.06 -7.02
N ASP A 12 -0.27 8.83 -7.03
CA ASP A 12 -0.82 7.48 -7.13
C ASP A 12 -0.48 6.81 -8.47
N TYR A 13 -0.57 7.54 -9.58
CA TYR A 13 -0.11 7.04 -10.88
C TYR A 13 1.38 6.71 -10.89
N LEU A 14 2.22 7.57 -10.29
CA LEU A 14 3.65 7.32 -10.16
C LEU A 14 3.90 6.04 -9.35
N PHE A 15 3.19 5.88 -8.23
CA PHE A 15 3.27 4.70 -7.38
C PHE A 15 2.86 3.42 -8.13
N MET A 16 1.74 3.46 -8.86
CA MET A 16 1.26 2.35 -9.70
C MET A 16 2.28 1.95 -10.77
N LYS A 17 2.95 2.92 -11.39
CA LYS A 17 3.96 2.65 -12.42
C LYS A 17 5.27 2.13 -11.84
N GLN A 18 5.77 2.72 -10.76
CA GLN A 18 7.13 2.47 -10.25
C GLN A 18 7.22 1.44 -9.12
N ARG A 19 6.20 1.34 -8.27
CA ARG A 19 6.22 0.44 -7.09
C ARG A 19 5.40 -0.82 -7.33
N ILE A 20 4.26 -0.68 -8.00
CA ILE A 20 3.39 -1.81 -8.37
C ILE A 20 3.79 -2.42 -9.72
N GLU A 21 4.51 -1.65 -10.54
CA GLU A 21 4.89 -2.07 -11.90
C GLU A 21 3.67 -2.54 -12.69
N VAL A 22 2.60 -1.74 -12.70
CA VAL A 22 1.30 -2.13 -13.27
C VAL A 22 1.39 -2.59 -14.73
N GLY A 23 2.39 -2.09 -15.49
CA GLY A 23 2.66 -2.48 -16.88
C GLY A 23 3.57 -3.70 -17.09
N ASN A 24 4.08 -4.32 -16.01
CA ASN A 24 4.94 -5.51 -16.08
C ASN A 24 4.08 -6.79 -16.16
N PHE A 25 3.62 -7.13 -17.36
CA PHE A 25 2.68 -8.24 -17.58
C PHE A 25 3.39 -9.60 -17.74
N SER A 26 2.78 -10.65 -17.19
CA SER A 26 3.24 -12.04 -17.25
C SER A 26 2.98 -12.73 -18.59
N GLY A 27 2.10 -12.17 -19.41
CA GLY A 27 1.75 -12.71 -20.73
C GLY A 27 1.34 -11.63 -21.73
N THR A 28 1.21 -12.04 -22.99
CA THR A 28 0.95 -11.13 -24.12
C THR A 28 -0.48 -11.19 -24.64
N THR A 29 -1.30 -12.13 -24.14
CA THR A 29 -2.72 -12.21 -24.52
C THR A 29 -3.51 -11.10 -23.83
N VAL A 30 -4.56 -10.62 -24.49
CA VAL A 30 -5.47 -9.61 -23.92
C VAL A 30 -5.99 -10.07 -22.55
N LEU A 31 -6.33 -11.35 -22.42
CA LEU A 31 -6.82 -11.92 -21.16
C LEU A 31 -5.77 -11.84 -20.05
N SER A 32 -4.53 -12.26 -20.30
CA SER A 32 -3.44 -12.22 -19.32
C SER A 32 -3.12 -10.78 -18.90
N VAL A 33 -3.09 -9.85 -19.85
CA VAL A 33 -2.90 -8.41 -19.58
C VAL A 33 -4.01 -7.87 -18.67
N CYS A 34 -5.28 -8.17 -18.97
CA CYS A 34 -6.41 -7.76 -18.15
C CYS A 34 -6.36 -8.35 -16.74
N GLN A 35 -6.06 -9.64 -16.61
CA GLN A 35 -5.97 -10.32 -15.32
C GLN A 35 -4.86 -9.73 -14.44
N ASP A 36 -3.68 -9.51 -15.00
CA ASP A 36 -2.54 -8.93 -14.29
C ASP A 36 -2.79 -7.49 -13.86
N PHE A 37 -3.42 -6.69 -14.73
CA PHE A 37 -3.80 -5.34 -14.38
C PHE A 37 -4.76 -5.31 -13.18
N HIS A 38 -5.85 -6.10 -13.26
CA HIS A 38 -6.87 -6.12 -12.22
C HIS A 38 -6.37 -6.73 -10.91
N SER A 39 -5.53 -7.77 -10.95
CA SER A 39 -4.96 -8.38 -9.75
C SER A 39 -4.05 -7.40 -8.99
N LYS A 40 -3.23 -6.62 -9.71
CA LYS A 40 -2.36 -5.58 -9.12
C LYS A 40 -3.17 -4.42 -8.52
N VAL A 41 -4.21 -3.96 -9.21
CA VAL A 41 -5.12 -2.93 -8.68
C VAL A 41 -5.82 -3.43 -7.42
N LEU A 42 -6.31 -4.67 -7.44
CA LEU A 42 -6.96 -5.29 -6.28
C LEU A 42 -5.99 -5.42 -5.10
N ALA A 43 -4.79 -5.94 -5.33
CA ALA A 43 -3.78 -6.11 -4.28
C ALA A 43 -3.43 -4.78 -3.60
N LYS A 44 -3.27 -3.70 -4.37
CA LYS A 44 -3.05 -2.36 -3.83
C LYS A 44 -4.24 -1.90 -2.97
N ASN A 45 -5.45 -1.97 -3.51
CA ASN A 45 -6.65 -1.49 -2.82
C ASN A 45 -6.89 -2.27 -1.52
N LEU A 46 -6.70 -3.58 -1.55
CA LEU A 46 -6.85 -4.43 -0.37
C LEU A 46 -5.75 -4.15 0.66
N THR A 47 -4.50 -3.96 0.24
CA THR A 47 -3.43 -3.54 1.15
C THR A 47 -3.79 -2.21 1.84
N TRP A 48 -4.28 -1.23 1.08
CA TRP A 48 -4.69 0.07 1.62
C TRP A 48 -5.78 -0.06 2.69
N ILE A 49 -6.80 -0.87 2.43
CA ILE A 49 -7.89 -1.12 3.38
C ILE A 49 -7.33 -1.79 4.65
N LEU A 50 -6.54 -2.85 4.50
CA LEU A 50 -6.01 -3.62 5.61
C LEU A 50 -4.99 -2.83 6.45
N SER A 51 -4.30 -1.87 5.84
CA SER A 51 -3.29 -1.04 6.50
C SER A 51 -3.84 0.24 7.10
N SER A 52 -5.09 0.62 6.79
CA SER A 52 -5.72 1.84 7.31
C SER A 52 -5.72 1.94 8.84
N PRO A 53 -6.02 0.87 9.61
CA PRO A 53 -5.98 0.94 11.07
C PRO A 53 -4.55 1.14 11.60
N ALA A 54 -3.55 0.57 10.92
CA ALA A 54 -2.15 0.75 11.27
C ALA A 54 -1.68 2.18 10.99
N GLN A 55 -2.11 2.78 9.86
CA GLN A 55 -1.85 4.19 9.56
C GLN A 55 -2.42 5.10 10.65
N GLU A 56 -3.68 4.91 11.04
CA GLU A 56 -4.33 5.68 12.10
C GLU A 56 -3.60 5.54 13.44
N ALA A 57 -3.20 4.31 13.81
CA ALA A 57 -2.43 4.07 15.03
C ALA A 57 -1.06 4.76 15.02
N VAL A 58 -0.39 4.78 13.86
CA VAL A 58 0.91 5.46 13.69
C VAL A 58 0.76 6.98 13.81
N GLU A 59 -0.28 7.55 13.18
CA GLU A 59 -0.60 8.98 13.25
C GLU A 59 -0.92 9.42 14.69
N ASN A 60 -1.80 8.68 15.38
CA ASN A 60 -2.15 8.97 16.77
C ASN A 60 -0.95 8.81 17.73
N GLY A 61 0.03 7.97 17.39
CA GLY A 61 1.25 7.78 18.18
C GLY A 61 2.33 8.85 17.97
N ASN A 62 2.08 9.89 17.18
CA ASN A 62 3.08 10.91 16.84
C ASN A 62 3.18 12.08 17.83
N HIS A 63 2.24 12.22 18.79
CA HIS A 63 2.14 13.40 19.67
C HIS A 63 3.42 13.73 20.47
N ASP A 64 4.25 12.73 20.81
CA ASP A 64 5.47 12.91 21.62
C ASP A 64 6.78 12.63 20.84
N LYS A 65 6.72 12.44 19.52
CA LYS A 65 7.89 12.09 18.71
C LYS A 65 8.55 13.34 18.12
N THR A 66 9.88 13.31 18.03
CA THR A 66 10.66 14.38 17.36
C THR A 66 10.27 14.52 15.89
N HIS A 67 9.82 13.44 15.24
CA HIS A 67 9.38 13.42 13.85
C HIS A 67 8.02 12.72 13.76
N GLU A 68 7.14 13.21 12.90
CA GLU A 68 5.93 12.49 12.53
C GLU A 68 6.30 11.26 11.69
N TYR A 69 5.57 10.16 11.89
CA TYR A 69 5.72 8.94 11.11
C TYR A 69 4.45 8.67 10.31
N GLN A 70 4.62 8.00 9.18
CA GLN A 70 3.54 7.45 8.35
C GLN A 70 3.86 6.01 7.96
N LEU A 71 2.86 5.25 7.55
CA LEU A 71 3.05 3.94 6.93
C LEU A 71 3.81 4.09 5.61
N ASN A 72 4.83 3.27 5.44
CA ASN A 72 5.50 3.10 4.16
C ASN A 72 4.68 2.12 3.30
N MET A 73 3.81 2.67 2.45
CA MET A 73 2.95 1.88 1.56
C MET A 73 3.72 0.97 0.59
N THR A 74 4.94 1.35 0.21
CA THR A 74 5.78 0.48 -0.65
C THR A 74 6.14 -0.80 0.10
N GLN A 75 6.56 -0.69 1.37
CA GLN A 75 6.83 -1.84 2.22
C GLN A 75 5.57 -2.62 2.55
N ALA A 76 4.46 -1.95 2.86
CA ALA A 76 3.19 -2.61 3.16
C ALA A 76 2.77 -3.53 2.00
N ILE A 77 2.80 -3.04 0.75
CA ILE A 77 2.47 -3.87 -0.41
C ILE A 77 3.50 -4.97 -0.64
N SER A 78 4.79 -4.63 -0.58
CA SER A 78 5.87 -5.60 -0.77
C SER A 78 5.78 -6.79 0.18
N LYS A 79 5.38 -6.54 1.44
CA LYS A 79 5.21 -7.58 2.46
C LYS A 79 3.85 -8.29 2.42
N SER A 80 2.86 -7.74 1.71
CA SER A 80 1.52 -8.32 1.60
C SER A 80 1.30 -9.14 0.33
N LYS A 81 2.10 -8.91 -0.71
CA LYS A 81 1.85 -9.47 -2.06
C LYS A 81 1.72 -10.99 -2.08
N ASP A 82 2.47 -11.69 -1.23
CA ASP A 82 2.51 -13.15 -1.18
C ASP A 82 1.48 -13.74 -0.19
N THR A 83 0.85 -12.89 0.62
CA THR A 83 -0.07 -13.28 1.70
C THR A 83 -1.51 -12.87 1.45
N ILE A 84 -1.76 -11.77 0.73
CA ILE A 84 -3.10 -11.22 0.49
C ILE A 84 -4.03 -12.23 -0.20
N PHE A 85 -3.48 -13.08 -1.08
CA PHE A 85 -4.27 -14.10 -1.76
C PHE A 85 -4.86 -15.13 -0.80
N PHE A 86 -4.15 -15.46 0.29
CA PHE A 86 -4.65 -16.43 1.27
C PHE A 86 -5.91 -15.96 2.00
N LEU A 87 -6.25 -14.67 1.95
CA LEU A 87 -7.51 -14.15 2.45
C LEU A 87 -8.74 -14.71 1.72
N PHE A 88 -8.56 -15.22 0.48
CA PHE A 88 -9.64 -15.78 -0.34
C PHE A 88 -9.65 -17.31 -0.34
N GLU A 89 -8.55 -17.96 0.07
CA GLU A 89 -8.36 -19.41 -0.05
C GLU A 89 -8.52 -20.14 1.30
N ARG A 90 -8.22 -19.46 2.41
CA ARG A 90 -8.10 -20.10 3.73
C ARG A 90 -9.42 -20.07 4.53
N PRO A 91 -9.60 -21.00 5.48
CA PRO A 91 -10.76 -20.98 6.38
C PRO A 91 -10.73 -19.71 7.25
N ARG A 92 -11.92 -19.32 7.72
CA ARG A 92 -12.15 -18.06 8.44
C ARG A 92 -11.21 -17.85 9.63
N GLU A 93 -10.93 -18.90 10.39
CA GLU A 93 -10.07 -18.85 11.58
C GLU A 93 -8.64 -18.44 11.20
N MET A 94 -8.12 -18.99 10.10
CA MET A 94 -6.80 -18.64 9.57
C MET A 94 -6.79 -17.22 8.98
N ILE A 95 -7.87 -16.81 8.32
CA ILE A 95 -8.00 -15.43 7.78
C ILE A 95 -7.89 -14.41 8.91
N VAL A 96 -8.57 -14.64 10.04
CA VAL A 96 -8.51 -13.72 11.19
C VAL A 96 -7.08 -13.60 11.72
N GLN A 97 -6.35 -14.72 11.81
CA GLN A 97 -4.95 -14.68 12.25
C GLN A 97 -4.07 -13.96 11.21
N LEU A 98 -4.26 -14.25 9.93
CA LEU A 98 -3.51 -13.61 8.85
C LEU A 98 -3.69 -12.09 8.82
N ILE A 99 -4.91 -11.60 9.06
CA ILE A 99 -5.17 -10.15 9.17
C ILE A 99 -4.41 -9.54 10.35
N LYS A 100 -4.36 -10.23 11.50
CA LYS A 100 -3.58 -9.76 12.67
C LYS A 100 -2.09 -9.71 12.36
N ASP A 101 -1.57 -10.73 11.69
CA ASP A 101 -0.15 -10.80 11.33
C ASP A 101 0.22 -9.71 10.32
N LEU A 102 -0.62 -9.49 9.30
CA LEU A 102 -0.48 -8.38 8.36
C LEU A 102 -0.50 -7.03 9.08
N HIS A 103 -1.40 -6.83 10.03
CA HIS A 103 -1.46 -5.61 10.82
C HIS A 103 -0.17 -5.36 11.62
N ALA A 104 0.38 -6.39 12.26
CA ALA A 104 1.67 -6.28 12.95
C ALA A 104 2.81 -5.90 11.98
N VAL A 105 2.81 -6.47 10.78
CA VAL A 105 3.75 -6.13 9.72
C VAL A 105 3.61 -4.67 9.29
N PHE A 106 2.39 -4.14 9.18
CA PHE A 106 2.13 -2.75 8.82
C PHE A 106 2.59 -1.78 9.90
N MET A 107 2.32 -2.08 11.17
CA MET A 107 2.80 -1.27 12.30
C MET A 107 4.33 -1.15 12.34
N ALA A 108 5.05 -2.16 11.84
CA ALA A 108 6.51 -2.12 11.72
C ALA A 108 7.00 -1.44 10.43
N ALA A 109 6.14 -1.28 9.43
CA ALA A 109 6.48 -0.73 8.12
C ALA A 109 6.29 0.79 8.07
N THR A 110 6.88 1.54 9.01
CA THR A 110 6.74 3.00 9.08
C THR A 110 7.97 3.74 8.53
N GLU A 111 7.78 4.97 8.09
CA GLU A 111 8.85 5.89 7.72
C GLU A 111 8.61 7.29 8.33
N PRO A 112 9.68 8.04 8.66
CA PRO A 112 9.54 9.40 9.15
C PRO A 112 9.13 10.34 8.00
N ILE A 113 8.15 11.19 8.27
CA ILE A 113 7.75 12.29 7.41
C ILE A 113 8.88 13.32 7.43
N ARG A 114 9.36 13.72 6.24
CA ARG A 114 10.43 14.72 6.09
C ARG A 114 9.82 16.09 5.78
N PRO A 115 9.69 16.99 6.78
CA PRO A 115 9.11 18.32 6.54
C PRO A 115 9.99 19.13 5.57
N GLY A 116 9.35 19.87 4.68
CA GLY A 116 10.04 20.79 3.76
C GLY A 116 10.69 20.14 2.52
N ARG A 117 10.27 18.94 2.12
CA ARG A 117 10.70 18.34 0.84
C ARG A 117 10.27 19.24 -0.32
N LYS A 118 11.21 20.01 -0.87
CA LYS A 118 11.02 20.78 -2.11
C LYS A 118 11.20 19.83 -3.29
N PHE A 119 10.19 19.72 -4.14
CA PHE A 119 10.33 19.12 -5.46
C PHE A 119 11.00 20.15 -6.34
N THR A 120 12.29 19.96 -6.65
CA THR A 120 12.93 20.71 -7.72
C THR A 120 12.36 20.17 -9.02
N LEU A 121 11.65 21.01 -9.77
CA LEU A 121 11.14 20.73 -11.11
C LEU A 121 12.30 20.61 -12.11
#